data_AF-A0A0A2BN45-F1
#
_entry.id   AF-A0A0A2BN45-F1
#
_cell.length_a   1.000
_cell.length_b   1.000
_cell.length_c   1.000
_cell.angle_alpha   90.00
_cell.angle_beta   90.00
_cell.angle_gamma   90.00
#
_symmetry.space_group_name_H-M   'P 1'
#
loop_
_entity.id
_entity.type
_entity.pdbx_description
1 polymer ?
#
loop_
_entity_poly.entity_id
_entity_poly.type
_entity_poly.pdbx_seq_one_letter_code
_entity_poly.pdbx_strand_id
1 'polypeptide(L)' 'MSYESGSLECRRLVEIKENLIKTMQALDSLSSTEHITDRLKTIYNEIEEMHEERRKLENED' A
#
# COMPACT_ATOMS: atom_id res chain seq x y z
N MET A 1 -0.79 -23.79 -4.63
CA MET A 1 -0.48 -22.58 -5.41
C MET A 1 -1.71 -21.71 -5.34
N SER A 2 -1.73 -20.79 -4.38
CA SER A 2 -2.93 -20.05 -4.03
C SER A 2 -3.22 -19.01 -5.10
N TYR A 3 -4.37 -19.17 -5.73
CA TYR A 3 -4.94 -18.36 -6.79
C TYR A 3 -4.88 -16.87 -6.43
N GLU A 4 -4.00 -16.10 -7.08
CA GLU A 4 -3.96 -14.64 -6.98
C GLU A 4 -5.15 -14.06 -7.73
N SER A 5 -6.34 -14.14 -7.13
CA SER A 5 -7.51 -13.38 -7.57
C SER A 5 -7.29 -11.90 -7.27
N GLY A 6 -6.76 -11.19 -8.25
CA GLY A 6 -6.70 -9.75 -8.27
C GLY A 6 -6.28 -9.26 -9.64
N SER A 7 -6.92 -8.22 -10.16
CA SER A 7 -6.47 -7.60 -11.41
C SER A 7 -4.99 -7.20 -11.32
N LEU A 8 -4.37 -6.96 -12.47
CA LEU A 8 -3.01 -6.41 -12.54
C LEU A 8 -2.87 -5.15 -11.67
N GLU A 9 -3.94 -4.38 -11.52
CA GLU A 9 -3.95 -3.18 -10.68
C GLU A 9 -3.96 -3.50 -9.19
N CYS A 10 -4.77 -4.47 -8.72
CA CYS A 10 -4.71 -4.94 -7.33
C CYS A 10 -3.29 -5.38 -6.94
N ARG A 11 -2.63 -6.14 -7.83
CA ARG A 11 -1.24 -6.56 -7.60
C ARG A 11 -0.26 -5.39 -7.52
N ARG A 12 -0.42 -4.36 -8.37
CA ARG A 12 0.39 -3.13 -8.29
C ARG A 12 0.14 -2.35 -7.00
N LEU A 13 -1.11 -2.25 -6.55
CA LEU A 13 -1.45 -1.56 -5.30
C LEU A 13 -0.82 -2.27 -4.10
N VAL A 14 -0.83 -3.61 -4.08
CA VAL A 14 -0.11 -4.40 -3.07
C VAL A 14 1.40 -4.14 -3.10
N GLU A 15 2.01 -4.18 -4.28
CA GLU A 15 3.45 -3.92 -4.44
C GLU A 15 3.84 -2.52 -3.93
N ILE A 16 3.06 -1.49 -4.27
CA ILE A 16 3.32 -0.12 -3.82
C ILE A 16 3.21 -0.02 -2.30
N LYS A 17 2.21 -0.65 -1.67
CA LYS A 17 2.06 -0.70 -0.22
C LYS A 17 3.26 -1.36 0.47
N GLU A 18 3.75 -2.47 -0.07
CA GLU A 18 4.95 -3.13 0.45
C GLU A 18 6.19 -2.24 0.34
N ASN A 19 6.33 -1.51 -0.77
CA ASN A 19 7.45 -0.59 -0.97
C ASN A 19 7.39 0.62 -0.01
N LEU A 20 6.18 1.13 0.28
CA LEU A 20 5.99 2.17 1.29
C LEU A 20 6.38 1.68 2.68
N ILE A 21 6.01 0.45 3.06
CA ILE A 21 6.41 -0.14 4.34
C ILE A 21 7.93 -0.22 4.45
N LYS A 22 8.61 -0.74 3.42
CA LYS A 22 10.09 -0.80 3.38
C LYS A 22 10.72 0.59 3.50
N THR A 23 10.15 1.58 2.84
CA THR A 23 10.63 2.97 2.88
C THR A 23 10.46 3.56 4.28
N MET A 24 9.29 3.37 4.92
CA MET A 24 9.05 3.82 6.29
C MET A 24 10.00 3.14 7.29
N GLN A 25 10.25 1.84 7.14
CA GLN A 25 11.23 1.11 7.96
C GLN A 25 12.66 1.64 7.78
N ALA A 26 13.06 2.00 6.57
CA ALA A 26 14.36 2.61 6.33
C ALA A 26 14.48 4.00 6.99
N LEU A 27 13.39 4.78 6.96
CA LEU A 27 13.34 6.11 7.59
C LEU A 27 13.33 6.05 9.11
N ASP A 28 12.81 4.99 9.73
CA ASP A 28 12.78 4.78 11.19
C ASP A 28 14.19 4.71 11.79
N SER A 29 15.18 4.31 10.99
CA SER A 29 16.60 4.30 11.38
C SER A 29 17.26 5.69 11.40
N LEU A 30 16.59 6.72 10.88
CA LEU A 30 17.11 8.08 10.74
C LEU A 30 16.47 9.02 11.77
N SER A 31 17.26 9.92 12.36
CA SER A 31 16.75 10.97 13.23
C SER A 31 15.97 12.03 12.44
N SER A 32 14.91 12.58 13.03
CA SER A 32 14.13 13.72 12.50
C SER A 32 13.32 13.44 11.21
N THR A 33 13.00 12.18 10.93
CA THR A 33 12.19 11.76 9.77
C THR A 33 10.72 11.51 10.10
N GLU A 34 10.28 11.72 11.34
CA GLU A 34 8.90 11.45 11.80
C GLU A 34 7.83 12.06 10.88
N HIS A 35 8.03 13.32 10.49
CA HIS A 35 7.14 14.03 9.57
C HIS A 35 7.05 13.40 8.16
N ILE A 36 8.13 12.77 7.69
CA ILE A 36 8.17 12.06 6.41
C ILE A 36 7.42 10.74 6.58
N THR A 37 7.71 10.00 7.65
CA THR A 37 7.04 8.73 7.97
C THR A 37 5.53 8.91 8.12
N ASP A 38 5.06 9.97 8.78
CA ASP A 38 3.63 10.25 8.90
C ASP A 38 2.98 10.58 7.56
N ARG A 39 3.67 11.32 6.68
CA ARG A 39 3.15 11.60 5.34
C ARG A 39 3.10 10.37 4.47
N LEU A 40 4.06 9.45 4.60
CA LEU A 40 4.03 8.14 3.94
C LEU A 40 2.91 7.25 4.47
N LYS A 41 2.58 7.31 5.77
CA LYS A 41 1.39 6.63 6.31
C LYS A 41 0.10 7.15 5.71
N THR A 42 -0.04 8.46 5.52
CA THR A 42 -1.21 9.03 4.84
C THR A 42 -1.34 8.47 3.42
N ILE A 43 -0.25 8.48 2.64
CA ILE A 43 -0.24 7.92 1.28
C ILE A 43 -0.55 6.41 1.30
N TYR A 44 -0.01 5.67 2.27
CA TYR A 44 -0.32 4.24 2.43
C TYR A 44 -1.83 4.02 2.63
N ASN A 45 -2.46 4.81 3.49
CA ASN A 45 -3.90 4.70 3.76
C ASN A 45 -4.74 5.03 2.52
N GLU A 46 -4.39 6.08 1.77
CA GLU A 46 -5.06 6.42 0.50
C GLU A 46 -4.97 5.26 -0.50
N ILE A 47 -3.81 4.60 -0.60
CA ILE A 47 -3.63 3.44 -1.49
C ILE A 47 -4.39 2.20 -0.98
N GLU A 48 -4.50 2.01 0.34
CA GLU A 48 -5.32 0.95 0.92
C GLU A 48 -6.81 1.17 0.60
N GLU A 49 -7.31 2.40 0.69
CA GLU A 49 -8.68 2.75 0.30
C GLU A 49 -8.92 2.44 -1.18
N MET A 50 -8.00 2.84 -2.08
CA MET A 50 -8.09 2.50 -3.50
C MET A 50 -8.08 0.98 -3.75
N HIS A 51 -7.28 0.23 -2.99
CA HIS A 51 -7.24 -1.23 -3.08
C HIS A 51 -8.52 -1.89 -2.58
N GLU A 52 -9.13 -1.35 -1.53
CA GLU A 52 -10.42 -1.80 -1.00
C GLU A 52 -11.55 -1.55 -2.01
N GLU A 53 -11.59 -0.36 -2.61
CA GLU A 53 -12.55 -0.03 -3.68
C GLU A 53 -12.41 -0.97 -4.87
N ARG A 54 -11.18 -1.22 -5.31
CA ARG A 54 -10.86 -2.19 -6.36
C ARG A 54 -11.33 -3.61 -6.03
N ARG A 55 -11.08 -4.06 -4.79
CA ARG A 55 -11.56 -5.38 -4.35
C ARG A 55 -13.08 -5.45 -4.39
N LYS A 56 -13.80 -4.41 -3.97
CA LYS A 56 -15.27 -4.41 -4.03
C LYS A 56 -15.77 -4.53 -5.47
N LEU A 57 -15.20 -3.75 -6.40
CA LEU A 57 -15.54 -3.82 -7.82
C LEU A 57 -15.30 -5.23 -8.41
N GLU A 58 -14.17 -5.86 -8.07
CA GLU A 58 -13.84 -7.21 -8.55
C GLU A 58 -14.69 -8.34 -7.94
N ASN A 59 -15.40 -8.08 -6.83
CA ASN A 59 -16.30 -9.05 -6.19
C ASN A 59 -17.78 -8.80 -6.53
N GLU A 60 -18.11 -7.68 -7.18
CA GLU A 60 -19.47 -7.35 -7.65
C GLU A 60 -19.75 -7.78 -9.10
N ASP A 61 -18.71 -8.19 -9.86
CA ASP A 61 -18.76 -8.86 -11.18
C ASP A 61 -18.71 -10.39 -11.06
#